data_AF-A0A9W3DMF7-F1
#
_entry.id   AF-A0A9W3DMF7-F1
#
_cell.length_a   1.000
_cell.length_b   1.000
_cell.length_c   1.000
_cell.angle_alpha   90.00
_cell.angle_beta   90.00
_cell.angle_gamma   90.00
#
_symmetry.space_group_name_H-M   'P 1'
#
loop_
_entity.id
_entity.type
_entity.pdbx_description
1 polymer ?
#
loop_
_entity_poly.entity_id
_entity_poly.type
_entity_poly.pdbx_seq_one_letter_code
_entity_poly.pdbx_strand_id
1 'polypeptide(L)'
;MTKKTGEGATSELTELRNLIIETQTATQSSIQQLGDVVGALTARLDALTTRLNRQAQPLVHATPPPPQQQFTPQHHQPLQHPPQHHHQHNPAPFQQLRHQQPVPPVTEFVAQLQFLELLDNVIVTAGYKAILHIHEAVEECEIIELISQIDKKTRKPMKKKLFFVKNGAVVVCRIQVTNPIRVEKFSDFPQLGRFTLRTHDEGKIIAVGKVTALSGVSSSA
;
A
#
# COMPACT_ATOMS: atom_id res chain seq x y z
N MET A 1 -65.60 -48.93 8.84
CA MET A 1 -65.15 -47.87 9.76
C MET A 1 -63.63 -48.05 9.94
N THR A 2 -62.71 -47.11 9.78
CA THR A 2 -62.67 -45.67 9.47
C THR A 2 -61.21 -45.38 9.14
N LYS A 3 -60.94 -44.62 8.06
CA LYS A 3 -59.60 -44.12 7.69
C LYS A 3 -59.04 -43.22 8.81
N LYS A 4 -57.75 -43.36 9.15
CA LYS A 4 -56.99 -42.33 9.87
C LYS A 4 -55.63 -42.16 9.19
N THR A 5 -55.63 -41.40 8.10
CA THR A 5 -54.44 -40.89 7.42
C THR A 5 -54.64 -39.38 7.38
N GLY A 6 -53.93 -38.59 8.19
CA GLY A 6 -54.16 -37.15 8.23
C GLY A 6 -53.50 -36.29 9.31
N GLU A 7 -52.57 -36.80 10.13
CA GLU A 7 -51.89 -35.95 11.16
C GLU A 7 -50.43 -35.59 10.81
N GLY A 8 -49.78 -36.24 9.84
CA GLY A 8 -48.38 -35.95 9.47
C GLY A 8 -48.19 -34.82 8.44
N ALA A 9 -49.14 -34.64 7.52
CA ALA A 9 -48.99 -33.70 6.41
C ALA A 9 -49.12 -32.22 6.85
N THR A 10 -49.82 -31.95 7.95
CA THR A 10 -50.03 -30.59 8.49
C THR A 10 -48.82 -30.06 9.25
N SER A 11 -48.02 -30.94 9.87
CA SER A 11 -46.78 -30.57 10.57
C SER A 11 -45.71 -30.13 9.57
N GLU A 12 -45.46 -30.94 8.53
CA GLU A 12 -44.47 -30.63 7.48
C GLU A 12 -44.79 -29.32 6.74
N LEU A 13 -46.08 -29.06 6.45
CA LEU A 13 -46.51 -27.79 5.86
C LEU A 13 -46.26 -26.58 6.76
N THR A 14 -46.32 -26.76 8.07
CA THR A 14 -46.06 -25.70 9.05
C THR A 14 -44.56 -25.40 9.16
N GLU A 15 -43.73 -26.45 9.17
CA GLU A 15 -42.27 -26.31 9.15
C GLU A 15 -41.76 -25.63 7.88
N LEU A 16 -42.28 -26.03 6.71
CA LEU A 16 -41.96 -25.39 5.44
C LEU A 16 -42.37 -23.91 5.40
N ARG A 17 -43.55 -23.56 5.96
CA ARG A 17 -43.99 -22.17 6.05
C ARG A 17 -43.04 -21.34 6.93
N ASN A 18 -42.63 -21.88 8.07
CA ASN A 18 -41.70 -21.20 8.97
C ASN A 18 -40.33 -20.99 8.31
N LEU A 19 -39.79 -22.01 7.64
CA LEU A 19 -38.53 -21.92 6.92
C LEU A 19 -38.56 -20.85 5.80
N ILE A 20 -39.67 -20.75 5.08
CA ILE A 20 -39.87 -19.73 4.05
C ILE A 20 -39.89 -18.32 4.67
N ILE A 21 -40.55 -18.14 5.82
CA ILE A 21 -40.60 -16.86 6.53
C ILE A 21 -39.21 -16.46 7.03
N GLU A 22 -38.47 -17.41 7.60
CA GLU A 22 -37.09 -17.18 8.05
C GLU A 22 -36.18 -16.80 6.90
N THR A 23 -36.26 -17.52 5.78
CA THR A 23 -35.48 -17.24 4.57
C THR A 23 -35.82 -15.86 3.99
N GLN A 24 -37.11 -15.49 3.92
CA GLN A 24 -37.53 -14.17 3.47
C GLN A 24 -37.05 -13.06 4.42
N THR A 25 -37.13 -13.28 5.73
CA THR A 25 -36.69 -12.30 6.75
C THR A 25 -35.18 -12.09 6.70
N ALA A 26 -34.39 -13.16 6.56
CA ALA A 26 -32.94 -13.09 6.41
C ALA A 26 -32.55 -12.35 5.12
N THR A 27 -33.29 -12.57 4.03
CA THR A 27 -33.09 -11.86 2.76
C THR A 27 -33.37 -10.37 2.90
N GLN A 28 -34.48 -9.99 3.55
CA GLN A 28 -34.82 -8.58 3.79
C GLN A 28 -33.79 -7.87 4.68
N SER A 29 -33.31 -8.54 5.72
CA SER A 29 -32.24 -8.02 6.59
C SER A 29 -30.95 -7.75 5.80
N SER A 30 -30.58 -8.66 4.90
CA SER A 30 -29.40 -8.51 4.03
C SER A 30 -29.53 -7.32 3.07
N ILE A 31 -30.72 -7.11 2.50
CA ILE A 31 -31.01 -5.96 1.63
C ILE A 31 -30.90 -4.65 2.43
N GLN A 32 -31.44 -4.61 3.64
CA GLN A 32 -31.37 -3.44 4.51
C GLN A 32 -29.91 -3.08 4.86
N GLN A 33 -29.10 -4.07 5.23
CA GLN A 33 -27.68 -3.88 5.53
C GLN A 33 -26.91 -3.32 4.33
N LEU A 34 -27.19 -3.81 3.11
CA LEU A 34 -26.61 -3.25 1.89
C LEU A 34 -27.03 -1.79 1.69
N GLY A 35 -28.30 -1.46 1.94
CA GLY A 35 -28.80 -0.09 1.90
C GLY A 35 -28.06 0.85 2.86
N ASP A 36 -27.82 0.41 4.09
CA ASP A 36 -27.10 1.19 5.10
C ASP A 36 -25.63 1.44 4.70
N VAL A 37 -24.96 0.42 4.13
CA VAL A 37 -23.59 0.54 3.63
C VAL A 37 -23.50 1.54 2.47
N VAL A 38 -24.44 1.47 1.52
CA VAL A 38 -24.51 2.42 0.39
C VAL A 38 -24.80 3.84 0.88
N GLY A 39 -25.70 4.00 1.85
CA GLY A 39 -26.01 5.29 2.48
C GLY A 39 -24.78 5.90 3.15
N ALA A 40 -24.04 5.11 3.93
CA ALA A 40 -22.81 5.56 4.59
C ALA A 40 -21.72 5.95 3.58
N LEU A 41 -21.59 5.21 2.47
CA LEU A 41 -20.62 5.52 1.42
C LEU A 41 -20.98 6.82 0.69
N THR A 42 -22.27 7.02 0.40
CA THR A 42 -22.80 8.26 -0.22
C THR A 42 -22.48 9.48 0.64
N ALA A 43 -22.75 9.42 1.94
CA ALA A 43 -22.45 10.52 2.86
C ALA A 43 -20.95 10.84 2.93
N ARG A 44 -20.07 9.82 2.83
CA ARG A 44 -18.62 10.01 2.80
C ARG A 44 -18.15 10.66 1.49
N LEU A 45 -18.75 10.28 0.37
CA LEU A 45 -18.51 10.89 -0.95
C LEU A 45 -18.90 12.38 -0.95
N ASP A 46 -20.07 12.73 -0.43
CA ASP A 46 -20.51 14.13 -0.31
C ASP A 46 -19.57 14.98 0.55
N ALA A 47 -19.09 14.40 1.67
CA ALA A 47 -18.13 15.07 2.54
C ALA A 47 -16.78 15.31 1.84
N LEU A 48 -16.30 14.35 1.03
CA LEU A 48 -15.08 14.51 0.24
C LEU A 48 -15.23 15.54 -0.88
N THR A 49 -16.34 15.50 -1.62
CA THR A 49 -16.67 16.49 -2.66
C THR A 49 -16.72 17.90 -2.08
N THR A 50 -17.34 18.07 -0.92
CA THR A 50 -17.41 19.37 -0.22
C THR A 50 -16.01 19.87 0.19
N ARG A 51 -15.12 18.99 0.63
CA ARG A 51 -13.74 19.35 1.01
C ARG A 51 -12.91 19.76 -0.20
N LEU A 52 -13.02 19.03 -1.31
CA LEU A 52 -12.33 19.36 -2.56
C LEU A 52 -12.79 20.72 -3.10
N ASN A 53 -14.09 21.00 -3.08
CA ASN A 53 -14.62 22.27 -3.57
C ASN A 53 -14.20 23.47 -2.68
N ARG A 54 -14.01 23.28 -1.37
CA ARG A 54 -13.46 24.31 -0.47
C ARG A 54 -11.99 24.64 -0.74
N GLN A 55 -11.20 23.68 -1.22
CA GLN A 55 -9.80 23.91 -1.59
C GLN A 55 -9.63 24.63 -2.94
N ALA A 56 -10.70 24.72 -3.74
CA ALA A 56 -10.69 25.35 -5.07
C ALA A 56 -11.07 26.85 -5.07
N GLN A 57 -11.09 27.53 -3.92
CA GLN A 57 -11.31 28.99 -3.90
C GLN A 57 -10.03 29.75 -4.28
N PRO A 58 -10.07 30.66 -5.27
CA PRO A 58 -8.95 31.55 -5.55
C PRO A 58 -8.75 32.53 -4.39
N LEU A 59 -7.50 32.62 -3.95
CA LEU A 59 -7.04 33.51 -2.89
C LEU A 59 -7.13 34.97 -3.37
N VAL A 60 -8.25 35.66 -3.13
CA VAL A 60 -8.35 37.11 -3.36
C VAL A 60 -7.52 37.85 -2.31
N HIS A 61 -6.24 38.07 -2.59
CA HIS A 61 -5.37 38.93 -1.78
C HIS A 61 -5.74 40.39 -2.03
N ALA A 62 -6.40 41.03 -1.06
CA ALA A 62 -6.46 42.48 -0.98
C ALA A 62 -5.10 43.00 -0.47
N THR A 63 -4.33 43.65 -1.33
CA THR A 63 -3.11 44.39 -0.97
C THR A 63 -3.44 45.62 -0.11
N PRO A 64 -2.78 45.85 1.04
CA PRO A 64 -2.90 47.11 1.77
C PRO A 64 -2.08 48.23 1.09
N PRO A 65 -2.47 49.51 1.23
CA PRO A 65 -1.75 50.63 0.61
C PRO A 65 -0.40 50.90 1.31
N PRO A 66 0.60 51.42 0.58
CA PRO A 66 1.92 51.68 1.15
C PRO A 66 1.91 52.90 2.09
N PRO A 67 2.69 52.88 3.20
CA PRO A 67 2.83 54.02 4.08
C PRO A 67 3.73 55.10 3.45
N GLN A 68 3.28 56.36 3.50
CA GLN A 68 4.08 57.52 3.11
C GLN A 68 5.22 57.75 4.10
N GLN A 69 6.47 57.78 3.61
CA GLN A 69 7.65 58.06 4.43
C GLN A 69 7.85 59.57 4.58
N GLN A 70 7.82 60.06 5.83
CA GLN A 70 8.34 61.39 6.19
C GLN A 70 9.87 61.32 6.30
N PHE A 71 10.56 62.13 5.49
CA PHE A 71 12.01 62.32 5.58
C PHE A 71 12.37 63.11 6.84
N THR A 72 13.23 62.53 7.68
CA THR A 72 14.08 63.30 8.61
C THR A 72 15.54 62.87 8.39
N PRO A 73 16.49 63.81 8.22
CA PRO A 73 17.89 63.48 8.03
C PRO A 73 18.58 63.37 9.39
N GLN A 74 19.06 62.18 9.76
CA GLN A 74 19.93 61.99 10.91
C GLN A 74 21.16 61.15 10.53
N HIS A 75 22.30 61.61 11.05
CA HIS A 75 23.68 61.22 10.86
C HIS A 75 23.97 59.72 10.64
N HIS A 76 24.78 59.43 9.61
CA HIS A 76 25.38 58.12 9.38
C HIS A 76 26.60 57.91 10.31
N GLN A 77 26.49 56.97 11.25
CA GLN A 77 27.63 56.17 11.70
C GLN A 77 27.54 54.80 11.00
N PRO A 78 28.63 54.26 10.44
CA PRO A 78 28.60 52.92 9.87
C PRO A 78 28.64 51.87 11.00
N LEU A 79 27.50 51.23 11.25
CA LEU A 79 27.44 49.96 11.97
C LEU A 79 28.06 48.87 11.08
N GLN A 80 29.14 48.27 11.58
CA GLN A 80 29.80 47.13 10.95
C GLN A 80 28.90 45.90 11.07
N HIS A 81 28.45 45.36 9.94
CA HIS A 81 27.78 44.06 9.90
C HIS A 81 28.83 42.94 10.04
N PRO A 82 28.58 41.90 10.86
CA PRO A 82 29.39 40.69 10.81
C PRO A 82 29.24 40.02 9.44
N PRO A 83 30.27 39.33 8.93
CA PRO A 83 30.24 38.74 7.60
C PRO A 83 29.09 37.72 7.50
N GLN A 84 28.20 37.97 6.55
CA GLN A 84 27.21 37.01 6.07
C GLN A 84 27.96 35.82 5.49
N HIS A 85 28.17 34.78 6.31
CA HIS A 85 28.50 33.47 5.79
C HIS A 85 27.32 33.04 4.91
N HIS A 86 27.52 33.16 3.60
CA HIS A 86 26.76 32.41 2.62
C HIS A 86 26.96 30.93 2.96
N HIS A 87 26.09 30.40 3.82
CA HIS A 87 25.85 28.98 3.85
C HIS A 87 25.19 28.68 2.51
N GLN A 88 26.02 28.37 1.53
CA GLN A 88 25.64 27.57 0.38
C GLN A 88 25.01 26.33 1.00
N HIS A 89 23.68 26.35 1.14
CA HIS A 89 22.92 25.14 1.38
C HIS A 89 23.19 24.30 0.14
N ASN A 90 24.20 23.46 0.22
CA ASN A 90 24.43 22.41 -0.75
C ASN A 90 23.28 21.44 -0.49
N PRO A 91 22.21 21.40 -1.30
CA PRO A 91 21.28 20.29 -1.18
C PRO A 91 22.15 19.04 -1.33
N ALA A 92 22.05 18.10 -0.38
CA ALA A 92 22.71 16.81 -0.47
C ALA A 92 22.61 16.32 -1.92
N PRO A 93 23.65 15.71 -2.53
CA PRO A 93 23.67 15.44 -3.96
C PRO A 93 22.49 14.55 -4.34
N PHE A 94 21.37 15.18 -4.69
CA PHE A 94 20.16 14.54 -5.14
C PHE A 94 20.46 14.11 -6.56
N GLN A 95 21.13 12.96 -6.68
CA GLN A 95 20.92 12.02 -7.78
C GLN A 95 21.19 12.58 -9.20
N GLN A 96 22.03 13.61 -9.33
CA GLN A 96 22.16 14.37 -10.58
C GLN A 96 23.06 13.73 -11.66
N LEU A 97 23.41 12.43 -11.57
CA LEU A 97 24.31 11.78 -12.54
C LEU A 97 23.92 10.33 -12.89
N ARG A 98 22.63 10.00 -13.01
CA ARG A 98 22.19 8.71 -13.59
C ARG A 98 21.52 8.81 -14.95
N HIS A 99 21.53 10.00 -15.57
CA HIS A 99 20.98 10.25 -16.90
C HIS A 99 21.82 9.67 -18.04
N GLN A 100 22.26 8.41 -17.97
CA GLN A 100 22.89 7.77 -19.14
C GLN A 100 22.40 6.36 -19.46
N GLN A 101 21.66 5.66 -18.59
CA GLN A 101 21.04 4.39 -18.96
C GLN A 101 19.63 4.24 -18.40
N PRO A 102 18.61 3.98 -19.25
CA PRO A 102 17.26 3.65 -18.80
C PRO A 102 17.26 2.43 -17.87
N VAL A 103 16.49 2.48 -16.78
CA VAL A 103 16.28 1.33 -15.87
C VAL A 103 15.80 0.14 -16.69
N PRO A 104 16.49 -1.00 -16.78
CA PRO A 104 16.05 -2.11 -17.61
C PRO A 104 14.76 -2.75 -17.06
N PRO A 105 13.89 -3.32 -17.92
CA PRO A 105 12.75 -4.09 -17.45
C PRO A 105 13.24 -5.40 -16.84
N VAL A 106 12.67 -5.81 -15.72
CA VAL A 106 12.98 -7.06 -15.04
C VAL A 106 11.70 -7.87 -14.79
N THR A 107 11.81 -9.19 -14.93
CA THR A 107 10.76 -10.14 -14.57
C THR A 107 11.06 -10.87 -13.27
N GLU A 108 12.28 -10.75 -12.75
CA GLU A 108 12.72 -11.42 -11.53
C GLU A 108 13.67 -10.53 -10.73
N PHE A 109 13.51 -10.54 -9.40
CA PHE A 109 14.41 -9.85 -8.48
C PHE A 109 14.47 -10.55 -7.12
N VAL A 110 15.55 -10.29 -6.39
CA VAL A 110 15.70 -10.72 -5.00
C VAL A 110 15.34 -9.57 -4.07
N ALA A 111 14.55 -9.86 -3.05
CA ALA A 111 14.08 -8.87 -2.10
C ALA A 111 14.11 -9.38 -0.66
N GLN A 112 14.22 -8.43 0.27
CA GLN A 112 14.01 -8.67 1.69
C GLN A 112 12.60 -8.20 2.08
N LEU A 113 11.79 -9.11 2.61
CA LEU A 113 10.40 -8.87 3.01
C LEU A 113 10.25 -9.02 4.52
N GLN A 114 9.51 -8.12 5.12
CA GLN A 114 8.97 -8.25 6.48
C GLN A 114 7.50 -8.61 6.34
N PHE A 115 7.14 -9.82 6.75
CA PHE A 115 5.75 -10.26 6.81
C PHE A 115 5.09 -9.64 8.03
N LEU A 116 3.88 -9.11 7.88
CA LEU A 116 3.22 -8.28 8.89
C LEU A 116 2.28 -9.12 9.76
N GLU A 117 1.10 -9.41 9.22
CA GLU A 117 0.06 -10.24 9.80
C GLU A 117 -0.43 -11.16 8.70
N LEU A 118 -0.05 -12.43 8.80
CA LEU A 118 -0.62 -13.48 7.96
C LEU A 118 -1.95 -13.88 8.58
N LEU A 119 -3.01 -13.95 7.76
CA LEU A 119 -4.29 -14.49 8.19
C LEU A 119 -4.11 -15.95 8.63
N ASP A 120 -4.93 -16.41 9.59
CA ASP A 120 -4.77 -17.74 10.22
C ASP A 120 -4.73 -18.91 9.23
N ASN A 121 -5.31 -18.74 8.04
CA ASN A 121 -5.40 -19.75 6.99
C ASN A 121 -4.37 -19.56 5.85
N VAL A 122 -3.48 -18.56 5.94
CA VAL A 122 -2.52 -18.24 4.87
C VAL A 122 -1.14 -18.79 5.22
N ILE A 123 -0.68 -19.76 4.42
CA ILE A 123 0.68 -20.30 4.50
C ILE A 123 1.48 -19.76 3.31
N VAL A 124 2.55 -19.03 3.59
CA VAL A 124 3.46 -18.52 2.54
C VAL A 124 4.63 -19.48 2.37
N THR A 125 4.72 -20.07 1.20
CA THR A 125 5.79 -20.98 0.74
C THR A 125 6.35 -20.49 -0.59
N ALA A 126 7.35 -21.20 -1.14
CA ALA A 126 7.63 -21.09 -2.57
C ALA A 126 6.36 -21.44 -3.37
N GLY A 127 6.10 -20.72 -4.45
CA GLY A 127 4.86 -20.79 -5.23
C GLY A 127 3.73 -19.85 -4.75
N TYR A 128 3.93 -19.12 -3.66
CA TYR A 128 2.89 -18.22 -3.15
C TYR A 128 2.68 -17.03 -4.09
N LYS A 129 1.44 -16.86 -4.56
CA LYS A 129 1.03 -15.77 -5.47
C LYS A 129 0.46 -14.59 -4.69
N ALA A 130 0.77 -13.38 -5.15
CA ALA A 130 0.36 -12.13 -4.52
C ALA A 130 0.25 -10.99 -5.54
N ILE A 131 -0.38 -9.89 -5.13
CA ILE A 131 -0.35 -8.63 -5.87
C ILE A 131 0.81 -7.77 -5.35
N LEU A 132 1.74 -7.45 -6.23
CA LEU A 132 2.87 -6.55 -5.99
C LEU A 132 2.42 -5.10 -6.25
N HIS A 133 2.54 -4.26 -5.23
CA HIS A 133 2.42 -2.80 -5.38
C HIS A 133 3.79 -2.18 -5.20
N ILE A 134 4.34 -1.59 -6.26
CA ILE A 134 5.64 -0.93 -6.27
C ILE A 134 5.53 0.36 -7.08
N HIS A 135 5.93 1.50 -6.50
CA HIS A 135 5.68 2.84 -7.05
C HIS A 135 4.21 3.06 -7.49
N GLU A 136 3.99 3.04 -8.80
CA GLU A 136 2.72 3.18 -9.54
C GLU A 136 2.29 1.86 -10.20
N ALA A 137 3.16 0.85 -10.25
CA ALA A 137 2.85 -0.45 -10.83
C ALA A 137 2.11 -1.36 -9.83
N VAL A 138 1.09 -2.04 -10.35
CA VAL A 138 0.33 -3.06 -9.65
C VAL A 138 0.33 -4.29 -10.53
N GLU A 139 1.05 -5.33 -10.12
CA GLU A 139 1.28 -6.52 -10.94
C GLU A 139 1.10 -7.80 -10.13
N GLU A 140 0.72 -8.87 -10.82
CA GLU A 140 0.74 -10.20 -10.24
C GLU A 140 2.19 -10.69 -10.10
N CYS A 141 2.47 -11.33 -8.96
CA CYS A 141 3.78 -11.87 -8.66
C CYS A 141 3.70 -13.20 -7.94
N GLU A 142 4.79 -13.95 -8.00
CA GLU A 142 4.98 -15.22 -7.32
C GLU A 142 6.31 -15.22 -6.56
N ILE A 143 6.27 -15.70 -5.31
CA ILE A 143 7.47 -15.99 -4.54
C ILE A 143 8.00 -17.34 -5.00
N ILE A 144 8.94 -17.34 -5.95
CA ILE A 144 9.46 -18.57 -6.55
C ILE A 144 10.48 -19.29 -5.65
N GLU A 145 11.12 -18.58 -4.71
CA GLU A 145 12.10 -19.17 -3.80
C GLU A 145 12.19 -18.43 -2.46
N LEU A 146 12.17 -19.18 -1.36
CA LEU A 146 12.48 -18.69 -0.02
C LEU A 146 13.96 -18.96 0.30
N ILE A 147 14.80 -17.93 0.19
CA ILE A 147 16.27 -18.07 0.26
C ILE A 147 16.73 -18.23 1.71
N SER A 148 16.37 -17.30 2.59
CA SER A 148 16.76 -17.37 4.01
C SER A 148 15.89 -16.49 4.91
N GLN A 149 15.70 -16.92 6.16
CA GLN A 149 15.13 -16.06 7.21
C GLN A 149 16.23 -15.18 7.81
N ILE A 150 15.92 -13.91 8.05
CA ILE A 150 16.81 -12.97 8.75
C ILE A 150 16.43 -12.91 10.22
N ASP A 151 17.42 -13.08 11.10
CA ASP A 151 17.23 -12.89 12.53
C ASP A 151 17.07 -11.39 12.85
N LYS A 152 15.99 -11.03 13.55
CA LYS A 152 15.67 -9.62 13.87
C LYS A 152 16.70 -8.96 14.79
N LYS A 153 17.34 -9.72 15.67
CA LYS A 153 18.32 -9.23 16.65
C LYS A 153 19.70 -9.09 16.01
N THR A 154 20.14 -10.12 15.28
CA THR A 154 21.50 -10.15 14.72
C THR A 154 21.60 -9.57 13.32
N ARG A 155 20.46 -9.38 12.63
CA ARG A 155 20.37 -8.94 11.22
C ARG A 155 21.12 -9.83 10.24
N LYS A 156 21.43 -11.07 10.62
CA LYS A 156 22.13 -12.05 9.79
C LYS A 156 21.18 -13.13 9.25
N PRO A 157 21.49 -13.72 8.08
CA PRO A 157 20.78 -14.89 7.58
C PRO A 157 20.90 -16.07 8.54
N MET A 158 19.80 -16.75 8.78
CA MET A 158 19.78 -18.02 9.50
C MET A 158 20.29 -19.13 8.60
N LYS A 159 21.11 -20.04 9.15
CA LYS A 159 21.67 -21.19 8.41
C LYS A 159 20.64 -22.29 8.12
N LYS A 160 19.46 -22.24 8.74
CA LYS A 160 18.43 -23.27 8.60
C LYS A 160 17.65 -23.06 7.29
N LYS A 161 17.40 -24.15 6.57
CA LYS A 161 16.54 -24.14 5.38
C LYS A 161 15.12 -23.67 5.75
N LEU A 162 14.60 -22.73 4.97
CA LEU A 162 13.27 -22.15 5.15
C LEU A 162 12.28 -22.82 4.18
N PHE A 163 11.19 -23.36 4.70
CA PHE A 163 10.13 -23.99 3.89
C PHE A 163 8.85 -23.16 3.85
N PHE A 164 8.53 -22.48 4.94
CA PHE A 164 7.37 -21.63 5.09
C PHE A 164 7.72 -20.41 5.93
N VAL A 165 6.94 -19.34 5.78
CA VAL A 165 7.12 -18.09 6.51
C VAL A 165 6.19 -18.02 7.71
N LYS A 166 6.72 -17.57 8.85
CA LYS A 166 5.92 -17.31 10.06
C LYS A 166 5.46 -15.85 10.11
N ASN A 167 4.40 -15.61 10.87
CA ASN A 167 3.94 -14.25 11.12
C ASN A 167 5.06 -13.38 11.72
N GLY A 168 5.18 -12.15 11.24
CA GLY A 168 6.25 -11.25 11.67
C GLY A 168 7.66 -11.64 11.21
N ALA A 169 7.89 -12.66 10.38
CA ALA A 169 9.25 -13.03 9.96
C ALA A 169 9.84 -12.05 8.93
N VAL A 170 11.16 -11.88 8.97
CA VAL A 170 11.92 -11.22 7.90
C VAL A 170 12.57 -12.29 7.05
N VAL A 171 12.36 -12.25 5.73
CA VAL A 171 12.83 -13.28 4.80
C VAL A 171 13.44 -12.61 3.59
N VAL A 172 14.52 -13.18 3.08
CA VAL A 172 15.04 -12.91 1.74
C VAL A 172 14.43 -13.94 0.80
N CYS A 173 13.76 -13.49 -0.26
CA CYS A 173 13.14 -14.35 -1.24
C CYS A 173 13.38 -13.83 -2.66
N ARG A 174 13.15 -14.71 -3.63
CA ARG A 174 13.16 -14.39 -5.05
C ARG A 174 11.72 -14.27 -5.53
N ILE A 175 11.43 -13.16 -6.20
CA ILE A 175 10.10 -12.82 -6.69
C ILE A 175 10.16 -12.79 -8.21
N GLN A 176 9.20 -13.45 -8.83
CA GLN A 176 8.92 -13.34 -10.26
C GLN A 176 7.62 -12.55 -10.45
N VAL A 177 7.59 -11.67 -11.44
CA VAL A 177 6.40 -10.92 -11.84
C VAL A 177 5.90 -11.39 -13.19
N THR A 178 4.58 -11.35 -13.39
CA THR A 178 3.95 -11.80 -14.64
C THR A 178 4.33 -10.89 -15.82
N ASN A 179 4.24 -9.57 -15.62
CA ASN A 179 4.64 -8.58 -16.61
C ASN A 179 5.97 -7.91 -16.21
N PRO A 180 6.87 -7.61 -17.17
CA PRO A 180 8.14 -6.96 -16.85
C PRO A 180 7.93 -5.57 -16.23
N ILE A 181 8.57 -5.31 -15.08
CA ILE A 181 8.51 -4.03 -14.37
C ILE A 181 9.87 -3.34 -14.33
N ARG A 182 9.87 -2.03 -14.06
CA ARG A 182 11.08 -1.20 -13.96
C ARG A 182 11.34 -0.88 -12.50
N VAL A 183 12.29 -1.59 -11.88
CA VAL A 183 12.59 -1.44 -10.45
C VAL A 183 14.07 -1.29 -10.20
N GLU A 184 14.42 -0.68 -9.07
CA GLU A 184 15.81 -0.39 -8.68
C GLU A 184 16.14 -1.05 -7.35
N LYS A 185 17.43 -1.25 -7.09
CA LYS A 185 17.87 -1.66 -5.75
C LYS A 185 17.52 -0.55 -4.75
N PHE A 186 17.05 -0.95 -3.58
CA PHE A 186 16.70 -0.03 -2.52
C PHE A 186 17.88 0.84 -2.06
N SER A 187 19.11 0.30 -2.06
CA SER A 187 20.32 1.07 -1.73
C SER A 187 20.58 2.21 -2.69
N ASP A 188 20.17 2.03 -3.95
CA ASP A 188 20.54 2.92 -5.03
C ASP A 188 19.45 3.96 -5.21
N PHE A 189 18.19 3.54 -5.26
CA PHE A 189 17.05 4.45 -5.36
C PHE A 189 15.88 3.98 -4.49
N PRO A 190 15.81 4.41 -3.21
CA PRO A 190 14.85 3.91 -2.25
C PRO A 190 13.38 4.06 -2.66
N GLN A 191 13.04 5.01 -3.52
CA GLN A 191 11.64 5.22 -3.95
C GLN A 191 11.17 4.15 -4.96
N LEU A 192 12.08 3.61 -5.78
CA LEU A 192 11.80 2.57 -6.79
C LEU A 192 12.10 1.16 -6.28
N GLY A 193 12.72 1.03 -5.10
CA GLY A 193 13.05 -0.26 -4.49
C GLY A 193 12.14 -0.66 -3.33
N ARG A 194 11.14 0.15 -2.94
CA ARG A 194 10.18 -0.17 -1.87
C ARG A 194 8.87 -0.69 -2.47
N PHE A 195 8.31 -1.73 -1.86
CA PHE A 195 7.04 -2.30 -2.30
C PHE A 195 6.24 -2.93 -1.17
N THR A 196 5.00 -3.29 -1.47
CA THR A 196 4.15 -4.10 -0.59
C THR A 196 3.56 -5.28 -1.37
N LEU A 197 3.39 -6.41 -0.69
CA LEU A 197 2.62 -7.54 -1.22
C LEU A 197 1.24 -7.60 -0.59
N ARG A 198 0.24 -7.91 -1.41
CA ARG A 198 -1.15 -8.05 -1.00
C ARG A 198 -1.76 -9.38 -1.41
N THR A 199 -2.75 -9.84 -0.66
CA THR A 199 -3.55 -11.02 -1.02
C THR A 199 -4.37 -10.76 -2.27
N HIS A 200 -4.57 -11.80 -3.09
CA HIS A 200 -5.38 -11.72 -4.31
C HIS A 200 -6.88 -11.54 -3.97
N ASP A 201 -7.38 -12.23 -2.94
CA ASP A 201 -8.82 -12.28 -2.67
C ASP A 201 -9.33 -11.07 -1.87
N GLU A 202 -8.58 -10.63 -0.86
CA GLU A 202 -9.02 -9.59 0.08
C GLU A 202 -8.24 -8.27 -0.04
N GLY A 203 -7.20 -8.20 -0.88
CA GLY A 203 -6.36 -7.00 -1.03
C GLY A 203 -5.61 -6.58 0.24
N LYS A 204 -5.52 -7.45 1.25
CA LYS A 204 -4.85 -7.17 2.52
C LYS A 204 -3.34 -7.19 2.35
N ILE A 205 -2.64 -6.24 2.99
CA ILE A 205 -1.18 -6.17 2.96
C ILE A 205 -0.61 -7.27 3.85
N ILE A 206 0.17 -8.18 3.27
CA ILE A 206 0.80 -9.30 3.98
C ILE A 206 2.28 -9.05 4.27
N ALA A 207 2.93 -8.21 3.47
CA ALA A 207 4.36 -7.94 3.62
C ALA A 207 4.75 -6.56 3.07
N VAL A 208 5.80 -6.00 3.66
CA VAL A 208 6.51 -4.83 3.14
C VAL A 208 7.91 -5.27 2.73
N GLY A 209 8.32 -4.90 1.53
CA GLY A 209 9.55 -5.39 0.92
C GLY A 209 10.47 -4.28 0.44
N LYS A 210 11.74 -4.64 0.31
CA LYS A 210 12.74 -3.85 -0.40
C LYS A 210 13.55 -4.71 -1.36
N VAL A 211 13.78 -4.21 -2.57
CA VAL A 211 14.59 -4.87 -3.59
C VAL A 211 16.07 -4.82 -3.19
N THR A 212 16.73 -5.97 -3.19
CA THR A 212 18.14 -6.12 -2.79
C THR A 212 19.05 -6.48 -3.96
N ALA A 213 18.55 -7.20 -4.96
CA ALA A 213 19.28 -7.51 -6.19
C ALA A 213 18.31 -7.68 -7.37
N LEU A 214 18.80 -7.40 -8.59
CA LEU A 214 18.04 -7.54 -9.83
C LEU A 214 18.59 -8.72 -10.63
N SER A 215 17.73 -9.64 -11.06
CA SER A 215 18.08 -10.72 -11.97
C SER A 215 17.80 -10.23 -13.40
N GLY A 216 18.82 -9.93 -14.20
CA GLY A 216 18.61 -9.50 -15.60
C GLY A 216 19.47 -8.35 -16.11
N VAL A 217 20.39 -7.80 -15.31
CA VAL A 217 21.40 -6.87 -15.83
C VAL A 217 22.51 -7.70 -16.47
N SER A 218 22.28 -8.22 -17.68
CA SER A 218 23.39 -8.67 -18.53
C SER A 218 24.20 -7.44 -18.87
N SER A 219 25.35 -7.28 -18.22
CA SER A 219 26.37 -6.31 -18.58
C SER A 219 26.86 -6.60 -20.00
N SER A 220 26.19 -6.07 -21.02
CA SER A 220 26.74 -6.00 -22.36
C SER A 220 27.81 -4.90 -22.36
N ALA A 221 29.07 -5.36 -22.30
CA ALA A 221 30.29 -4.60 -22.54
C ALA A 221 30.34 -4.01 -23.95
#